data_AF-A0A9P1HAW7-F1
#
_entry.id   AF-A0A9P1HAW7-F1
#
_cell.length_a   1.000
_cell.length_b   1.000
_cell.length_c   1.000
_cell.angle_alpha   90.00
_cell.angle_beta   90.00
_cell.angle_gamma   90.00
#
_symmetry.space_group_name_H-M   'P 1'
#
loop_
_entity.id
_entity.type
_entity.pdbx_description
1 polymer ?
#
loop_
_entity_poly.entity_id
_entity_poly.type
_entity_poly.pdbx_seq_one_letter_code
_entity_poly.pdbx_strand_id
1 'polypeptide(L)'
;MEDRLAGIEGVLSSAFLDTNHALSDLQHSQILTKWSHDAGSDMTLVKGSFQSRLVVRDFAIGVIEQLQTAQVPVLWVLKSPRATEEEGVRMTPVELLEHLSAQAISQNPTLRSEKGMALSCKQVMSAKTEREWFQVLEAALDGLGPHVYLVIDLDAVGRQPRSSLDFNLYGYFMAYFESRLSRGLQGRVKVLLTSCLAGMTAAGVSEELAQEKTVRVKCQGGRKSGDEGPDDPDSRFGWGNLGPGREWHRDAMTNNDEG
;
A
#
# COMPACT_ATOMS: atom_id res chain seq x y z
N MET A 1 17.41 1.84 -26.13
CA MET A 1 17.09 2.31 -24.75
C MET A 1 15.66 2.82 -24.67
N GLU A 2 15.12 3.39 -25.76
CA GLU A 2 13.71 3.78 -25.91
C GLU A 2 12.72 2.60 -25.89
N ASP A 3 13.08 1.43 -26.45
CA ASP A 3 12.19 0.24 -26.43
C ASP A 3 11.83 -0.29 -25.03
N ARG A 4 12.68 -0.05 -24.00
CA ARG A 4 12.36 -0.50 -22.63
C ARG A 4 11.42 0.49 -21.91
N LEU A 5 11.41 1.76 -22.31
CA LEU A 5 10.47 2.75 -21.78
C LEU A 5 9.05 2.44 -22.28
N ALA A 6 8.89 2.18 -23.58
CA ALA A 6 7.62 1.71 -24.15
C ALA A 6 7.15 0.38 -23.52
N GLY A 7 8.10 -0.50 -23.14
CA GLY A 7 7.80 -1.73 -22.41
C GLY A 7 7.28 -1.50 -20.99
N ILE A 8 7.88 -0.58 -20.22
CA ILE A 8 7.41 -0.23 -18.86
C ILE A 8 6.08 0.52 -18.91
N GLU A 9 5.90 1.40 -19.91
CA GLU A 9 4.64 2.09 -20.20
C GLU A 9 3.53 1.08 -20.59
N GLY A 10 3.86 0.08 -21.40
CA GLY A 10 2.96 -1.03 -21.73
C GLY A 10 2.67 -1.93 -20.55
N VAL A 11 3.61 -2.11 -19.61
CA VAL A 11 3.43 -2.91 -18.39
C VAL A 11 2.50 -2.22 -17.41
N LEU A 12 2.66 -0.91 -17.18
CA LEU A 12 1.71 -0.18 -16.35
C LEU A 12 0.37 -0.03 -17.07
N SER A 13 0.34 0.14 -18.40
CA SER A 13 -0.92 0.13 -19.15
C SER A 13 -1.62 -1.24 -19.16
N SER A 14 -0.91 -2.37 -19.24
CA SER A 14 -1.46 -3.74 -19.19
C SER A 14 -1.80 -4.18 -17.77
N ALA A 15 -1.03 -3.71 -16.81
CA ALA A 15 -1.35 -3.78 -15.40
C ALA A 15 -2.74 -3.25 -15.09
N PHE A 16 -3.08 -2.16 -15.78
CA PHE A 16 -4.36 -1.53 -15.73
C PHE A 16 -5.43 -2.21 -16.62
N LEU A 17 -5.20 -3.38 -17.22
CA LEU A 17 -6.19 -4.02 -18.12
C LEU A 17 -6.83 -5.30 -17.59
N ASP A 18 -6.24 -6.00 -16.61
CA ASP A 18 -6.62 -7.39 -16.28
C ASP A 18 -7.30 -7.61 -14.92
N THR A 19 -7.98 -6.62 -14.37
CA THR A 19 -8.50 -6.73 -13.00
C THR A 19 -9.92 -6.21 -12.80
N ASN A 20 -10.71 -6.96 -12.01
CA ASN A 20 -12.11 -6.78 -11.57
C ASN A 20 -12.75 -5.40 -11.83
N HIS A 21 -14.05 -5.32 -12.17
CA HIS A 21 -14.80 -4.08 -12.42
C HIS A 21 -14.68 -2.93 -11.37
N ALA A 22 -14.21 -3.17 -10.15
CA ALA A 22 -13.91 -2.10 -9.18
C ALA A 22 -12.53 -1.46 -9.39
N LEU A 23 -11.64 -2.16 -10.09
CA LEU A 23 -10.31 -1.73 -10.48
C LEU A 23 -10.36 -0.89 -11.76
N SER A 24 -11.40 -0.99 -12.59
CA SER A 24 -11.56 -0.15 -13.80
C SER A 24 -11.52 1.35 -13.52
N ASP A 25 -12.06 1.79 -12.39
CA ASP A 25 -12.02 3.21 -11.99
C ASP A 25 -10.59 3.69 -11.65
N LEU A 26 -9.74 2.80 -11.14
CA LEU A 26 -8.32 3.07 -10.92
C LEU A 26 -7.52 2.98 -12.21
N GLN A 27 -7.87 2.02 -13.08
CA GLN A 27 -7.25 1.77 -14.37
C GLN A 27 -7.40 2.94 -15.34
N HIS A 28 -8.53 3.66 -15.29
CA HIS A 28 -8.78 4.85 -16.09
C HIS A 28 -8.41 6.16 -15.39
N SER A 29 -7.74 6.09 -14.23
CA SER A 29 -7.35 7.29 -13.51
C SER A 29 -6.27 8.06 -14.27
N GLN A 30 -6.64 9.19 -14.85
CA GLN A 30 -5.70 10.12 -15.51
C GLN A 30 -4.55 10.55 -14.58
N ILE A 31 -4.79 10.56 -13.26
CA ILE A 31 -3.76 10.88 -12.25
C ILE A 31 -2.71 9.77 -12.21
N LEU A 32 -3.10 8.49 -12.19
CA LEU A 32 -2.15 7.38 -12.17
C LEU A 32 -1.42 7.25 -13.51
N THR A 33 -2.13 7.45 -14.62
CA THR A 33 -1.52 7.51 -15.95
C THR A 33 -0.47 8.62 -16.00
N LYS A 34 -0.83 9.86 -15.65
CA LYS A 34 0.12 10.99 -15.62
C LYS A 34 1.30 10.73 -14.68
N TRP A 35 1.05 10.25 -13.46
CA TRP A 35 2.10 9.94 -12.49
C TRP A 35 3.08 8.89 -13.02
N SER A 36 2.59 7.84 -13.69
CA SER A 36 3.42 6.80 -14.27
C SER A 36 4.25 7.28 -15.47
N HIS A 37 3.66 8.11 -16.34
CA HIS A 37 4.31 8.61 -17.55
C HIS A 37 5.21 9.83 -17.32
N ASP A 38 5.03 10.56 -16.22
CA ASP A 38 5.85 11.73 -15.94
C ASP A 38 7.34 11.35 -15.85
N ALA A 39 8.19 12.16 -16.47
CA ALA A 39 9.61 11.88 -16.58
C ALA A 39 10.37 12.10 -15.26
N GLY A 40 9.77 12.84 -14.32
CA GLY A 40 10.33 13.12 -13.00
C GLY A 40 10.09 12.05 -11.95
N SER A 41 10.80 12.14 -10.84
CA SER A 41 10.43 11.43 -9.61
C SER A 41 9.18 12.07 -9.02
N ASP A 42 8.20 11.25 -8.61
CA ASP A 42 6.92 11.78 -8.11
C ASP A 42 6.23 10.84 -7.13
N MET A 43 5.32 11.39 -6.34
CA MET A 43 4.52 10.68 -5.34
C MET A 43 3.02 10.87 -5.59
N THR A 44 2.24 9.79 -5.47
CA THR A 44 0.76 9.84 -5.56
C THR A 44 0.11 9.02 -4.45
N LEU A 45 -1.13 9.36 -4.09
CA LEU A 45 -1.91 8.68 -3.05
C LEU A 45 -3.17 8.05 -3.65
N VAL A 46 -3.35 6.75 -3.45
CA VAL A 46 -4.62 6.05 -3.67
C VAL A 46 -5.35 5.93 -2.34
N LYS A 47 -6.44 6.67 -2.21
CA LYS A 47 -7.25 6.73 -1.01
C LYS A 47 -8.55 5.97 -1.19
N GLY A 48 -8.75 4.93 -0.40
CA GLY A 48 -9.99 4.19 -0.29
C GLY A 48 -10.80 4.55 0.95
N SER A 49 -11.95 3.91 1.07
CA SER A 49 -12.67 3.77 2.33
C SER A 49 -12.38 2.40 2.95
N PHE A 50 -12.81 2.19 4.18
CA PHE A 50 -12.75 0.86 4.79
C PHE A 50 -13.45 -0.21 3.94
N GLN A 51 -14.53 0.14 3.24
CA GLN A 51 -15.26 -0.79 2.36
C GLN A 51 -14.45 -1.16 1.10
N SER A 52 -13.55 -0.29 0.64
CA SER A 52 -12.70 -0.53 -0.54
C SER A 52 -11.31 -1.05 -0.19
N ARG A 53 -11.03 -1.37 1.08
CA ARG A 53 -9.68 -1.75 1.53
C ARG A 53 -9.10 -2.97 0.83
N LEU A 54 -9.95 -3.95 0.51
CA LEU A 54 -9.52 -5.13 -0.25
C LEU A 54 -9.20 -4.75 -1.70
N VAL A 55 -10.04 -3.93 -2.34
CA VAL A 55 -9.80 -3.44 -3.71
C VAL A 55 -8.50 -2.64 -3.81
N VAL A 56 -8.25 -1.71 -2.88
CA VAL A 56 -7.02 -0.91 -2.85
C VAL A 56 -5.79 -1.79 -2.61
N ARG A 57 -5.92 -2.83 -1.79
CA ARG A 57 -4.84 -3.77 -1.55
C ARG A 57 -4.56 -4.65 -2.78
N ASP A 58 -5.60 -5.21 -3.39
CA ASP A 58 -5.48 -6.03 -4.61
C ASP A 58 -4.86 -5.21 -5.74
N PHE A 59 -5.24 -3.93 -5.84
CA PHE A 59 -4.59 -2.96 -6.72
C PHE A 59 -3.08 -2.84 -6.44
N ALA A 60 -2.69 -2.60 -5.19
CA ALA A 60 -1.27 -2.45 -4.82
C ALA A 60 -0.47 -3.74 -5.11
N ILE A 61 -1.05 -4.91 -4.84
CA ILE A 61 -0.45 -6.21 -5.16
C ILE A 61 -0.27 -6.36 -6.67
N GLY A 62 -1.31 -6.07 -7.47
CA GLY A 62 -1.22 -6.12 -8.92
C GLY A 62 -0.08 -5.26 -9.46
N VAL A 63 0.01 -4.00 -9.02
CA VAL A 63 1.10 -3.09 -9.40
C VAL A 63 2.47 -3.68 -9.08
N ILE A 64 2.65 -4.27 -7.90
CA ILE A 64 3.92 -4.91 -7.51
C ILE A 64 4.24 -6.10 -8.44
N GLU A 65 3.28 -7.00 -8.65
CA GLU A 65 3.46 -8.19 -9.49
C GLU A 65 3.82 -7.84 -10.94
N GLN A 66 3.21 -6.79 -11.48
CA GLN A 66 3.48 -6.32 -12.85
C GLN A 66 4.86 -5.68 -12.96
N LEU A 67 5.25 -4.84 -11.99
CA LEU A 67 6.60 -4.26 -11.93
C LEU A 67 7.68 -5.36 -11.82
N GLN A 68 7.44 -6.37 -10.98
CA GLN A 68 8.33 -7.53 -10.85
C GLN A 68 8.42 -8.33 -12.16
N THR A 69 7.28 -8.59 -12.82
CA THR A 69 7.23 -9.29 -14.11
C THR A 69 8.02 -8.54 -15.19
N ALA A 70 7.96 -7.21 -15.18
CA ALA A 70 8.74 -6.36 -16.07
C ALA A 70 10.20 -6.15 -15.65
N GLN A 71 10.64 -6.78 -14.56
CA GLN A 71 11.98 -6.66 -13.99
C GLN A 71 12.34 -5.21 -13.62
N VAL A 72 11.35 -4.43 -13.20
CA VAL A 72 11.56 -3.08 -12.66
C VAL A 72 11.75 -3.19 -11.15
N PRO A 73 12.81 -2.60 -10.58
CA PRO A 73 13.00 -2.56 -9.13
C PRO A 73 11.78 -1.96 -8.44
N VAL A 74 11.21 -2.73 -7.52
CA VAL A 74 10.10 -2.30 -6.69
C VAL A 74 10.41 -2.62 -5.23
N LEU A 75 10.17 -1.64 -4.36
CA LEU A 75 10.21 -1.79 -2.90
C LEU A 75 8.80 -1.63 -2.37
N TRP A 76 8.40 -2.43 -1.40
CA TRP A 76 7.01 -2.36 -0.93
C TRP A 76 6.83 -2.66 0.54
N VAL A 77 5.83 -2.02 1.15
CA VAL A 77 5.34 -2.30 2.50
C VAL A 77 3.83 -2.38 2.42
N LEU A 78 3.26 -3.56 2.71
CA LEU A 78 1.82 -3.81 2.67
C LEU A 78 1.34 -4.30 4.04
N LYS A 79 0.12 -3.92 4.45
CA LYS A 79 -0.46 -4.43 5.69
C LYS A 79 -0.72 -5.94 5.59
N SER A 80 -0.24 -6.69 6.59
CA SER A 80 -0.51 -8.13 6.69
C SER A 80 -1.97 -8.40 7.05
N PRO A 81 -2.68 -9.32 6.35
CA PRO A 81 -4.06 -9.69 6.66
C PRO A 81 -4.22 -10.45 7.98
N ARG A 82 -3.14 -11.04 8.51
CA ARG A 82 -3.16 -11.88 9.72
C ARG A 82 -3.01 -11.09 11.01
N ALA A 83 -2.75 -9.79 10.93
CA ALA A 83 -2.74 -8.91 12.08
C ALA A 83 -4.20 -8.69 12.51
N THR A 84 -4.66 -9.43 13.52
CA THR A 84 -5.91 -9.15 14.24
C THR A 84 -5.91 -7.68 14.68
N GLU A 85 -7.03 -6.98 14.52
CA GLU A 85 -7.10 -5.53 14.71
C GLU A 85 -6.76 -5.08 16.14
N GLU A 86 -6.78 -6.01 17.09
CA GLU A 86 -6.47 -5.82 18.51
C GLU A 86 -5.01 -6.16 18.89
N GLU A 87 -4.28 -6.90 18.05
CA GLU A 87 -2.88 -7.35 18.30
C GLU A 87 -1.90 -6.97 17.16
N GLY A 88 -2.39 -6.28 16.13
CA GLY A 88 -1.59 -5.85 15.00
C GLY A 88 -0.60 -4.76 15.41
N VAL A 89 0.61 -5.18 15.81
CA VAL A 89 1.78 -4.31 15.94
C VAL A 89 1.93 -3.58 14.60
N ARG A 90 1.55 -2.31 14.59
CA ARG A 90 1.72 -1.45 13.43
C ARG A 90 3.18 -1.03 13.37
N MET A 91 3.72 -1.02 12.16
CA MET A 91 5.10 -0.69 11.90
C MET A 91 5.39 0.75 12.31
N THR A 92 6.43 1.01 13.10
CA THR A 92 6.88 2.38 13.37
C THR A 92 7.45 3.01 12.09
N PRO A 93 7.51 4.34 11.99
CA PRO A 93 8.18 5.00 10.87
C PRO A 93 9.63 4.56 10.65
N VAL A 94 10.36 4.28 11.73
CA VAL A 94 11.72 3.75 11.68
C VAL A 94 11.72 2.36 11.05
N GLU A 95 10.88 1.45 11.53
CA GLU A 95 10.77 0.09 10.97
C GLU A 95 10.34 0.11 9.48
N LEU A 96 9.52 1.08 9.06
CA LEU A 96 9.18 1.29 7.65
C LEU A 96 10.43 1.59 6.82
N LEU A 97 11.23 2.56 7.27
CA LEU A 97 12.44 2.97 6.56
C LEU A 97 13.51 1.89 6.61
N GLU A 98 13.64 1.16 7.72
CA GLU A 98 14.49 -0.02 7.83
C GLU A 98 14.10 -1.08 6.80
N HIS A 99 12.81 -1.40 6.71
CA HIS A 99 12.31 -2.41 5.80
C HIS A 99 12.54 -2.03 4.33
N LEU A 100 12.25 -0.78 3.96
CA LEU A 100 12.53 -0.27 2.61
C LEU A 100 14.03 -0.22 2.32
N SER A 101 14.85 0.17 3.29
CA SER A 101 16.32 0.20 3.14
C SER A 101 16.89 -1.19 2.93
N ALA A 102 16.42 -2.19 3.69
CA ALA A 102 16.85 -3.57 3.55
C ALA A 102 16.51 -4.12 2.15
N GLN A 103 15.30 -3.86 1.66
CA GLN A 103 14.92 -4.24 0.29
C GLN A 103 15.82 -3.54 -0.74
N ALA A 104 16.03 -2.22 -0.61
CA ALA A 104 16.86 -1.45 -1.53
C ALA A 104 18.30 -1.96 -1.56
N ILE A 105 18.93 -2.19 -0.40
CA ILE A 105 20.29 -2.71 -0.29
C ILE A 105 20.40 -4.09 -0.95
N SER A 106 19.43 -4.98 -0.70
CA SER A 106 19.45 -6.35 -1.26
C SER A 106 19.35 -6.38 -2.79
N GLN A 107 18.61 -5.44 -3.37
CA GLN A 107 18.38 -5.34 -4.81
C GLN A 107 19.45 -4.50 -5.52
N ASN A 108 20.20 -3.65 -4.80
CA ASN A 108 21.12 -2.70 -5.40
C ASN A 108 22.44 -3.38 -5.85
N PRO A 109 22.71 -3.46 -7.16
CA PRO A 109 23.92 -4.10 -7.67
C PRO A 109 25.20 -3.33 -7.34
N THR A 110 25.16 -2.01 -7.17
CA THR A 110 26.35 -1.18 -6.90
C THR A 110 26.87 -1.38 -5.48
N LEU A 111 26.01 -1.83 -4.56
CA LEU A 111 26.35 -2.11 -3.17
C LEU A 111 26.95 -3.51 -2.95
N ARG A 112 27.02 -4.37 -3.97
CA ARG A 112 27.56 -5.75 -3.85
C ARG A 112 29.08 -5.85 -3.76
N SER A 113 29.80 -4.74 -3.89
CA SER A 113 31.25 -4.71 -3.62
C SER A 113 31.52 -4.75 -2.12
N GLU A 114 32.65 -5.30 -1.68
CA GLU A 114 33.05 -5.30 -0.26
C GLU A 114 33.02 -3.89 0.34
N LYS A 115 33.52 -2.90 -0.42
CA LYS A 115 33.50 -1.48 -0.03
C LYS A 115 32.06 -0.95 0.11
N GLY A 116 31.19 -1.29 -0.83
CA GLY A 116 29.77 -0.90 -0.79
C GLY A 116 29.05 -1.50 0.41
N MET A 117 29.21 -2.81 0.61
CA MET A 117 28.64 -3.52 1.76
C MET A 117 29.15 -2.98 3.09
N ALA A 118 30.46 -2.76 3.24
CA ALA A 118 31.02 -2.21 4.47
C ALA A 118 30.46 -0.81 4.78
N LEU A 119 30.28 0.03 3.76
CA LEU A 119 29.68 1.34 3.92
C LEU A 119 28.20 1.24 4.34
N SER A 120 27.41 0.40 3.66
CA SER A 120 26.02 0.16 4.03
C SER A 120 25.88 -0.40 5.45
N CYS A 121 26.71 -1.38 5.84
CA CYS A 121 26.74 -1.90 7.21
C CYS A 121 27.03 -0.80 8.22
N LYS A 122 28.03 0.05 7.96
CA LYS A 122 28.35 1.18 8.85
C LYS A 122 27.15 2.12 9.01
N GLN A 123 26.49 2.47 7.90
CA GLN A 123 25.32 3.36 7.92
C GLN A 123 24.16 2.75 8.70
N VAL A 124 23.79 1.51 8.38
CA VAL A 124 22.73 0.73 9.05
C VAL A 124 22.99 0.59 10.54
N MET A 125 24.22 0.27 10.96
CA MET A 125 24.56 0.13 12.38
C MET A 125 24.56 1.46 13.15
N SER A 126 24.71 2.58 12.45
CA SER A 126 24.76 3.92 13.06
C SER A 126 23.42 4.63 13.12
N ALA A 127 22.46 4.25 12.26
CA ALA A 127 21.17 4.89 12.14
C ALA A 127 20.27 4.59 13.36
N LYS A 128 19.67 5.63 13.94
CA LYS A 128 18.78 5.55 15.10
C LYS A 128 17.50 6.37 14.93
N THR A 129 17.54 7.36 14.05
CA THR A 129 16.44 8.29 13.80
C THR A 129 15.82 8.06 12.42
N GLU A 130 14.59 8.51 12.24
CA GLU A 130 13.90 8.46 10.93
C GLU A 130 14.72 9.14 9.83
N ARG A 131 15.35 10.29 10.14
CA ARG A 131 16.18 11.02 9.17
C ARG A 131 17.40 10.21 8.76
N GLU A 132 18.09 9.58 9.70
CA GLU A 132 19.26 8.74 9.42
C GLU A 132 18.85 7.51 8.60
N TRP A 133 17.75 6.85 8.97
CA TRP A 133 17.22 5.72 8.19
C TRP A 133 16.77 6.13 6.79
N PHE A 134 16.18 7.31 6.63
CA PHE A 134 15.86 7.84 5.31
C PHE A 134 17.13 8.09 4.49
N GLN A 135 18.23 8.59 5.08
CA GLN A 135 19.51 8.72 4.38
C GLN A 135 20.10 7.38 3.94
N VAL A 136 19.93 6.31 4.74
CA VAL A 136 20.29 4.95 4.33
C VAL A 136 19.49 4.54 3.09
N LEU A 137 18.17 4.79 3.10
CA LEU A 137 17.30 4.52 1.97
C LEU A 137 17.71 5.33 0.72
N GLU A 138 17.94 6.64 0.86
CA GLU A 138 18.38 7.51 -0.26
C GLU A 138 19.65 6.96 -0.93
N ALA A 139 20.66 6.62 -0.14
CA ALA A 139 21.91 6.06 -0.65
C ALA A 139 21.71 4.71 -1.35
N ALA A 140 20.81 3.87 -0.83
CA ALA A 140 20.47 2.59 -1.44
C ALA A 140 19.64 2.76 -2.73
N LEU A 141 18.80 3.79 -2.83
CA LEU A 141 18.00 4.08 -4.03
C LEU A 141 18.86 4.56 -5.21
N ASP A 142 19.93 5.33 -4.97
CA ASP A 142 20.80 5.91 -6.01
C ASP A 142 21.44 4.86 -6.95
N GLY A 143 21.56 3.60 -6.52
CA GLY A 143 22.19 2.52 -7.29
C GLY A 143 21.27 1.44 -7.85
N LEU A 144 19.95 1.51 -7.62
CA LEU A 144 19.02 0.44 -8.00
C LEU A 144 18.74 0.36 -9.51
N GLY A 145 18.85 1.48 -10.23
CA GLY A 145 18.61 1.52 -11.66
C GLY A 145 18.00 2.83 -12.14
N PRO A 146 17.63 2.89 -13.42
CA PRO A 146 17.05 4.08 -14.03
C PRO A 146 15.60 4.34 -13.59
N HIS A 147 14.89 3.32 -13.11
CA HIS A 147 13.50 3.40 -12.65
C HIS A 147 13.33 2.56 -11.40
N VAL A 148 12.79 3.15 -10.34
CA VAL A 148 12.50 2.48 -9.07
C VAL A 148 11.10 2.88 -8.62
N TYR A 149 10.31 1.89 -8.21
CA TYR A 149 8.98 2.10 -7.66
C TYR A 149 8.93 1.75 -6.18
N LEU A 150 8.20 2.53 -5.40
CA LEU A 150 7.91 2.24 -4.01
C LEU A 150 6.39 2.16 -3.84
N VAL A 151 5.89 1.08 -3.25
CA VAL A 151 4.46 0.88 -2.97
C VAL A 151 4.27 0.77 -1.46
N ILE A 152 3.69 1.79 -0.84
CA ILE A 152 3.62 1.92 0.62
C ILE A 152 2.16 2.00 1.07
N ASP A 153 1.71 0.99 1.79
CA ASP A 153 0.45 1.00 2.50
C ASP A 153 0.59 1.74 3.83
N LEU A 154 0.06 2.97 3.87
CA LEU A 154 0.13 3.81 5.06
C LEU A 154 -0.68 3.21 6.23
N ASP A 155 -1.64 2.33 5.96
CA ASP A 155 -2.41 1.66 7.01
C ASP A 155 -1.59 0.56 7.72
N ALA A 156 -0.44 0.17 7.17
CA ALA A 156 0.53 -0.72 7.81
C ALA A 156 1.38 -0.01 8.89
N VAL A 157 1.47 1.33 8.79
CA VAL A 157 2.29 2.16 9.67
C VAL A 157 1.47 2.62 10.88
N GLY A 158 2.09 2.59 12.05
CA GLY A 158 1.51 2.96 13.33
C GLY A 158 1.07 4.41 13.37
N ARG A 159 -0.12 4.66 13.92
CA ARG A 159 -0.51 6.01 14.33
C ARG A 159 0.32 6.34 15.57
N GLN A 160 1.34 7.18 15.45
CA GLN A 160 1.93 7.76 16.64
C GLN A 160 0.92 8.76 17.23
N PRO A 161 0.60 8.67 18.53
CA PRO A 161 -0.28 9.65 19.17
C PRO A 161 0.43 11.00 19.24
N ARG A 162 0.07 11.92 18.32
CA ARG A 162 0.06 13.40 18.37
C ARG A 162 1.08 14.21 19.21
N SER A 163 2.16 13.65 19.75
CA SER A 163 3.02 14.35 20.72
C SER A 163 4.53 14.27 20.47
N SER A 164 5.00 13.91 19.27
CA SER A 164 6.40 14.16 18.90
C SER A 164 6.51 14.32 17.39
N LEU A 165 6.88 15.53 16.94
CA LEU A 165 7.40 15.89 15.61
C LEU A 165 7.06 14.86 14.51
N ASP A 166 5.90 15.08 13.89
CA ASP A 166 5.24 14.18 12.97
C ASP A 166 6.19 13.61 11.91
N PHE A 167 6.22 12.28 11.80
CA PHE A 167 6.86 11.58 10.68
C PHE A 167 6.36 12.17 9.35
N ASN A 168 7.20 12.94 8.67
CA ASN A 168 6.86 13.63 7.43
C ASN A 168 7.44 12.91 6.21
N LEU A 169 6.88 11.74 5.90
CA LEU A 169 7.30 10.93 4.77
C LEU A 169 7.27 11.71 3.45
N TYR A 170 6.22 12.51 3.23
CA TYR A 170 6.10 13.37 2.05
C TYR A 170 7.28 14.34 1.95
N GLY A 171 7.56 15.09 3.03
CA GLY A 171 8.66 16.06 3.06
C GLY A 171 10.03 15.44 2.83
N TYR A 172 10.28 14.24 3.37
CA TYR A 172 11.52 13.51 3.11
C TYR A 172 11.68 13.14 1.62
N PHE A 173 10.65 12.59 0.98
CA PHE A 173 10.71 12.26 -0.44
C PHE A 173 10.76 13.48 -1.35
N MET A 174 10.03 14.56 -1.04
CA MET A 174 10.11 15.79 -1.84
C MET A 174 11.52 16.39 -1.81
N ALA A 175 12.10 16.52 -0.60
CA ALA A 175 13.49 16.99 -0.45
C ALA A 175 14.49 16.08 -1.19
N TYR A 176 14.25 14.77 -1.18
CA TYR A 176 15.04 13.82 -1.94
C TYR A 176 14.90 14.01 -3.46
N PHE A 177 13.68 14.17 -3.97
CA PHE A 177 13.43 14.39 -5.40
C PHE A 177 14.10 15.68 -5.89
N GLU A 178 14.00 16.77 -5.11
CA GLU A 178 14.67 18.04 -5.40
C GLU A 178 16.20 17.90 -5.38
N SER A 179 16.75 17.19 -4.39
CA SER A 179 18.19 16.92 -4.29
C SER A 179 18.71 16.13 -5.49
N ARG A 180 17.97 15.09 -5.94
CA ARG A 180 18.32 14.33 -7.15
C ARG A 180 18.33 15.21 -8.39
N LEU A 181 17.29 16.04 -8.55
CA LEU A 181 17.15 16.95 -9.69
C LEU A 181 18.33 17.93 -9.72
N SER A 182 18.66 18.52 -8.57
CA SER A 182 19.78 19.47 -8.41
C SER A 182 21.15 18.84 -8.69
N ARG A 183 21.30 17.54 -8.41
CA ARG A 183 22.53 16.76 -8.68
C ARG A 183 22.58 16.19 -10.10
N GLY A 184 21.54 16.38 -10.91
CA GLY A 184 21.46 15.84 -12.29
C GLY A 184 21.38 14.31 -12.36
N LEU A 185 20.89 13.66 -11.30
CA LEU A 185 20.76 12.20 -11.27
C LEU A 185 19.63 11.76 -12.21
N GLN A 186 19.96 10.85 -13.13
CA GLN A 186 19.05 10.42 -14.22
C GLN A 186 18.01 9.36 -13.79
N GLY A 187 18.20 8.72 -12.64
CA GLY A 187 17.28 7.68 -12.16
C GLY A 187 16.00 8.27 -11.58
N ARG A 188 14.86 7.66 -11.91
CA ARG A 188 13.51 8.06 -11.51
C ARG A 188 13.03 7.23 -10.33
N VAL A 189 12.41 7.89 -9.36
CA VAL A 189 11.80 7.24 -8.19
C VAL A 189 10.33 7.60 -8.15
N LYS A 190 9.46 6.59 -8.21
CA LYS A 190 8.00 6.75 -8.20
C LYS A 190 7.45 6.15 -6.91
N VAL A 191 6.73 6.95 -6.11
CA VAL A 191 6.17 6.49 -4.83
C VAL A 191 4.64 6.46 -4.91
N LEU A 192 4.07 5.26 -4.76
CA LEU A 192 2.64 5.02 -4.66
C LEU A 192 2.28 4.79 -3.19
N LEU A 193 1.48 5.69 -2.63
CA LEU A 193 0.93 5.54 -1.28
C LEU A 193 -0.48 4.97 -1.38
N THR A 194 -0.85 4.08 -0.45
CA THR A 194 -2.24 3.62 -0.29
C THR A 194 -2.75 3.86 1.12
N SER A 195 -4.03 4.20 1.27
CA SER A 195 -4.67 4.29 2.59
C SER A 195 -6.19 4.12 2.49
N CYS A 196 -6.78 3.39 3.44
CA CYS A 196 -8.21 3.15 3.57
C CYS A 196 -8.76 3.49 4.97
N LEU A 197 -7.90 3.88 5.92
CA LEU A 197 -8.32 4.28 7.26
C LEU A 197 -8.96 5.68 7.27
N ALA A 198 -10.17 5.77 7.84
CA ALA A 198 -10.81 7.04 8.14
C ALA A 198 -9.98 7.85 9.16
N GLY A 199 -9.84 9.15 8.92
CA GLY A 199 -9.09 10.07 9.78
C GLY A 199 -7.64 10.33 9.36
N MET A 200 -7.15 9.73 8.26
CA MET A 200 -5.92 10.19 7.61
C MET A 200 -6.20 11.47 6.82
N THR A 201 -6.32 12.58 7.53
CA THR A 201 -6.10 13.91 6.97
C THR A 201 -4.74 14.50 7.33
N ALA A 202 -3.99 13.96 8.30
CA ALA A 202 -2.65 14.48 8.61
C ALA A 202 -1.86 13.52 9.52
N ALA A 203 -1.28 12.47 8.94
CA ALA A 203 -0.11 11.82 9.52
C ALA A 203 0.94 11.77 8.40
N GLY A 204 1.65 12.88 8.18
CA GLY A 204 2.80 12.93 7.29
C GLY A 204 2.56 13.08 5.79
N VAL A 205 1.30 13.19 5.35
CA VAL A 205 0.95 13.49 3.96
C VAL A 205 0.42 14.92 3.90
N SER A 206 1.14 15.82 3.22
CA SER A 206 0.78 17.24 3.08
C SER A 206 -0.65 17.39 2.52
N GLU A 207 -1.37 18.41 2.97
CA GLU A 207 -2.68 18.82 2.42
C GLU A 207 -2.60 19.02 0.89
N GLU A 208 -1.42 19.35 0.40
CA GLU A 208 -1.04 19.47 -1.02
C GLU A 208 -1.19 18.15 -1.80
N LEU A 209 -0.71 17.02 -1.27
CA LEU A 209 -0.90 15.70 -1.91
C LEU A 209 -2.39 15.30 -1.89
N ALA A 210 -3.12 15.73 -0.86
CA ALA A 210 -4.54 15.43 -0.68
C ALA A 210 -5.45 16.17 -1.69
N GLN A 211 -4.99 17.28 -2.28
CA GLN A 211 -5.78 18.09 -3.21
C GLN A 211 -5.52 17.75 -4.69
N GLU A 212 -4.26 17.52 -5.11
CA GLU A 212 -3.93 17.42 -6.54
C GLU A 212 -3.53 16.02 -7.02
N LYS A 213 -2.98 15.17 -6.14
CA LYS A 213 -2.38 13.87 -6.51
C LYS A 213 -3.03 12.68 -5.81
N THR A 214 -4.30 12.82 -5.45
CA THR A 214 -5.08 11.77 -4.77
C THR A 214 -6.12 11.14 -5.69
N VAL A 215 -6.09 9.81 -5.79
CA VAL A 215 -7.10 9.01 -6.48
C VAL A 215 -8.02 8.37 -5.47
N ARG A 216 -9.33 8.60 -5.58
CA ARG A 216 -10.32 8.09 -4.63
C ARG A 216 -11.01 6.84 -5.17
N VAL A 217 -10.97 5.75 -4.41
CA VAL A 217 -11.68 4.51 -4.76
C VAL A 217 -13.05 4.50 -4.09
N LYS A 218 -14.10 4.39 -4.90
CA LYS A 218 -15.48 4.19 -4.40
C LYS A 218 -15.89 2.74 -4.68
N CYS A 219 -16.36 2.03 -3.66
CA CYS A 219 -17.12 0.81 -3.92
C CYS A 219 -18.51 1.20 -4.40
N GLN A 220 -18.91 0.79 -5.61
CA GLN A 220 -20.32 0.85 -5.98
C GLN A 220 -21.07 -0.19 -5.14
N GLY A 221 -21.90 0.30 -4.23
CA GLY A 221 -22.82 -0.56 -3.49
C GLY A 221 -23.81 -1.19 -4.47
N GLY A 222 -23.68 -2.50 -4.69
CA GLY A 222 -24.71 -3.28 -5.35
C GLY A 222 -25.93 -3.38 -4.45
N ARG A 223 -26.91 -2.50 -4.68
CA ARG A 223 -28.36 -2.76 -4.57
C ARG A 223 -29.11 -1.54 -5.12
N LYS A 224 -29.44 -1.59 -6.41
CA LYS A 224 -30.67 -0.95 -6.89
C LYS A 224 -31.81 -1.82 -6.35
N SER A 225 -32.34 -1.49 -5.16
CA SER A 225 -33.71 -1.89 -4.83
C SER A 225 -34.59 -1.15 -5.81
N GLY A 226 -35.14 -1.89 -6.77
CA GLY A 226 -36.11 -1.40 -7.73
C GLY A 226 -37.30 -0.79 -6.99
N ASP A 227 -37.66 0.40 -7.45
CA ASP A 227 -38.91 1.09 -7.20
C ASP A 227 -40.03 0.27 -7.86
N GLU A 228 -40.74 -0.54 -7.07
CA GLU A 228 -42.05 -1.07 -7.43
C GLU A 228 -43.00 -0.83 -6.25
N GLY A 229 -43.89 0.14 -6.42
CA GLY A 229 -45.23 0.08 -5.85
C GLY A 229 -46.25 0.30 -6.99
N PRO A 230 -47.56 0.12 -6.77
CA PRO A 230 -48.23 -0.31 -5.54
C PRO A 230 -49.15 -1.55 -5.70
N ASP A 231 -49.48 -2.14 -4.55
CA ASP A 231 -50.71 -2.88 -4.21
C ASP A 231 -51.31 -3.88 -5.22
N ASP A 232 -51.09 -5.17 -4.98
CA ASP A 232 -52.04 -6.22 -5.35
C ASP A 232 -52.33 -7.10 -4.11
N PRO A 233 -53.55 -7.05 -3.54
CA PRO A 233 -53.89 -7.78 -2.33
C PRO A 233 -54.64 -9.07 -2.69
N ASP A 234 -54.01 -10.03 -3.35
CA ASP A 234 -54.44 -11.42 -3.21
C ASP A 234 -53.42 -12.44 -3.73
N SER A 235 -53.40 -13.58 -3.04
CA SER A 235 -52.77 -14.86 -3.42
C SER A 235 -51.25 -14.98 -3.25
N ARG A 236 -50.67 -16.04 -2.66
CA ARG A 236 -51.18 -17.28 -2.05
C ARG A 236 -49.94 -18.03 -1.49
N PHE A 237 -50.10 -18.68 -0.33
CA PHE A 237 -49.21 -19.70 0.29
C PHE A 237 -47.81 -19.23 0.77
N GLY A 238 -47.33 -19.54 1.98
CA GLY A 238 -47.83 -20.34 3.09
C GLY A 238 -46.65 -20.60 4.04
N TRP A 239 -46.59 -19.91 5.19
CA TRP A 239 -45.65 -20.23 6.26
C TRP A 239 -46.38 -21.06 7.31
N GLY A 240 -46.18 -22.38 7.22
CA GLY A 240 -46.59 -23.33 8.24
C GLY A 240 -45.61 -23.30 9.41
N ASN A 241 -46.12 -22.86 10.56
CA ASN A 241 -45.62 -23.10 11.91
C ASN A 241 -45.26 -24.58 12.13
N LEU A 242 -44.08 -24.83 12.73
CA LEU A 242 -43.90 -25.92 13.71
C LEU A 242 -42.91 -25.43 14.78
N GLY A 243 -43.40 -25.27 16.00
CA GLY A 243 -42.60 -25.04 17.22
C GLY A 243 -42.07 -26.35 17.83
N PRO A 244 -41.96 -26.45 19.18
CA PRO A 244 -40.73 -26.12 19.91
C PRO A 244 -40.15 -27.31 20.73
N GLY A 245 -38.93 -27.15 21.25
CA GLY A 245 -38.50 -27.79 22.52
C GLY A 245 -37.42 -28.87 22.44
N ARG A 246 -36.30 -28.61 23.15
CA ARG A 246 -35.52 -29.52 24.04
C ARG A 246 -34.18 -28.81 24.37
N GLU A 247 -34.06 -28.13 25.50
CA GLU A 247 -33.71 -28.67 26.83
C GLU A 247 -32.33 -29.35 26.84
N TRP A 248 -31.30 -28.58 27.25
CA TRP A 248 -29.95 -29.09 27.49
C TRP A 248 -29.79 -29.41 28.97
N HIS A 249 -29.80 -30.71 29.28
CA HIS A 249 -29.45 -31.24 30.59
C HIS A 249 -27.96 -31.02 30.88
N ARG A 250 -27.70 -30.52 32.09
CA ARG A 250 -26.42 -30.54 32.78
C ARG A 250 -26.43 -31.78 33.67
N ASP A 251 -25.41 -32.62 33.60
CA ASP A 251 -24.93 -33.40 34.76
C ASP A 251 -23.51 -33.93 34.54
N ALA A 252 -22.82 -34.05 35.67
CA ALA A 252 -21.40 -34.28 35.85
C ALA A 252 -21.07 -35.77 36.09
N MET A 253 -19.79 -36.01 36.44
CA MET A 253 -19.16 -37.25 36.94
C MET A 253 -18.68 -38.21 35.83
N THR A 254 -17.52 -38.88 35.88
CA THR A 254 -16.41 -39.01 36.86
C THR A 254 -15.26 -39.78 36.19
N ASN A 255 -14.02 -39.48 36.62
CA ASN A 255 -12.86 -40.35 36.87
C ASN A 255 -12.29 -41.32 35.81
N ASN A 256 -10.95 -41.25 35.72
CA ASN A 256 -9.94 -42.34 35.68
C ASN A 256 -10.02 -43.38 34.55
N ASP A 257 -8.94 -43.97 34.02
CA ASP A 257 -7.50 -44.04 34.31
C ASP A 257 -6.82 -44.46 33.00
N GLU A 258 -5.56 -44.07 32.79
CA GLU A 258 -4.43 -44.95 32.40
C GLU A 258 -3.22 -44.07 32.00
N GLY A 259 -2.20 -44.05 32.87
CA GLY A 259 -0.93 -43.34 32.70
C GLY A 259 -0.26 -42.99 34.02
#